data_AF-A0A7X5X763-F1
#
_entry.id   AF-A0A7X5X763-F1
#
_cell.length_a   1.000
_cell.length_b   1.000
_cell.length_c   1.000
_cell.angle_alpha   90.00
_cell.angle_beta   90.00
_cell.angle_gamma   90.00
#
_symmetry.space_group_name_H-M   'P 1'
#
loop_
_entity.id
_entity.type
_entity.pdbx_description
1 polymer ?
#
loop_
_entity_poly.entity_id
_entity_poly.type
_entity_poly.pdbx_seq_one_letter_code
_entity_poly.pdbx_strand_id
1 'polypeptide(L)'
;MHQRARSAEDKARRADDLLKAAEALARELGGVRYVTLAAVTERAGLHRTGVRRYYASKEELLLELAERSWGQWRDAIRSAAGDRTGLGPAQTAAVISETLVALPVFCDLQTHVTLYLEGDVDIDRARRYKTNSFAAHDEIATTLDRASTMTIEQIADLLAAAIMLAAGFWQVSHPTPTLAALYEQEPRWGHVALDFGPRLKGLLEACAVGLGSARSDR
;
A
#
# COMPACT_ATOMS: atom_id res chain seq x y z
N MET A 1 27.76 26.76 5.48
CA MET A 1 27.06 25.57 4.94
C MET A 1 26.23 24.83 5.99
N HIS A 2 26.68 24.67 7.24
CA HIS A 2 25.95 23.92 8.30
C HIS A 2 24.53 24.41 8.63
N GLN A 3 24.26 25.72 8.60
CA GLN A 3 22.93 26.27 8.93
C GLN A 3 21.85 25.93 7.88
N ARG A 4 22.23 25.81 6.60
CA ARG A 4 21.32 25.36 5.53
C ARG A 4 21.04 23.86 5.60
N ALA A 5 22.06 23.05 5.89
CA ALA A 5 21.90 21.60 6.06
C ALA A 5 20.95 21.27 7.23
N ARG A 6 21.14 21.92 8.39
CA ARG A 6 20.26 21.76 9.56
C ARG A 6 18.81 22.16 9.28
N SER A 7 18.60 23.23 8.52
CA SER A 7 17.25 23.66 8.11
C SER A 7 16.58 22.68 7.14
N ALA A 8 17.35 22.02 6.27
CA ALA A 8 16.83 21.01 5.36
C ALA A 8 16.46 19.72 6.11
N GLU A 9 17.32 19.27 7.03
CA GLU A 9 17.06 18.13 7.92
C GLU A 9 15.83 18.37 8.80
N ASP A 10 15.69 19.57 9.36
CA ASP A 10 14.52 19.93 10.16
C ASP A 10 13.24 19.89 9.31
N LYS A 11 13.29 20.39 8.07
CA LYS A 11 12.15 20.33 7.14
C LYS A 11 11.79 18.88 6.78
N ALA A 12 12.79 18.03 6.51
CA ALA A 12 12.59 16.62 6.19
C ALA A 12 11.98 15.86 7.37
N ARG A 13 12.48 16.10 8.60
CA ARG A 13 11.92 15.52 9.83
C ARG A 13 10.45 15.89 10.02
N ARG A 14 10.09 17.14 9.76
CA ARG A 14 8.69 17.59 9.87
C ARG A 14 7.77 16.98 8.80
N ALA A 15 8.27 16.79 7.58
CA ALA A 15 7.52 16.07 6.55
C ALA A 15 7.29 14.60 6.97
N ASP A 16 8.31 13.94 7.53
CA ASP A 16 8.20 12.58 8.06
C ASP A 16 7.20 12.47 9.22
N ASP A 17 7.21 13.43 10.16
CA ASP A 17 6.23 13.50 11.26
C ASP A 17 4.78 13.59 10.73
N LEU A 18 4.55 14.37 9.68
CA LEU A 18 3.23 14.52 9.04
C LEU A 18 2.77 13.21 8.38
N LEU A 19 3.66 12.51 7.68
CA LEU A 19 3.35 11.22 7.06
C LEU A 19 3.03 10.15 8.10
N LYS A 20 3.83 10.08 9.18
CA LYS A 20 3.56 9.19 10.33
C LYS A 20 2.22 9.49 10.98
N ALA A 21 1.90 10.77 11.16
CA ALA A 21 0.61 11.18 11.70
C ALA A 21 -0.56 10.79 10.78
N ALA A 22 -0.41 10.92 9.45
CA ALA A 22 -1.42 10.50 8.48
C ALA A 22 -1.62 8.98 8.48
N GLU A 23 -0.54 8.21 8.53
CA GLU A 23 -0.62 6.75 8.62
C GLU A 23 -1.31 6.28 9.90
N ALA A 24 -0.93 6.86 11.06
CA ALA A 24 -1.56 6.55 12.33
C ALA A 24 -3.08 6.83 12.32
N LEU A 25 -3.50 7.96 11.74
CA LEU A 25 -4.93 8.26 11.57
C LEU A 25 -5.65 7.26 10.70
N ALA A 26 -5.05 6.89 9.57
CA ALA A 26 -5.68 5.94 8.67
C ALA A 26 -5.95 4.62 9.40
N ARG A 27 -5.02 4.17 10.25
CA ARG A 27 -5.20 2.98 11.10
C ARG A 27 -6.28 3.19 12.17
N GLU A 28 -6.23 4.30 12.90
CA GLU A 28 -7.16 4.60 14.00
C GLU A 28 -8.60 4.79 13.53
N LEU A 29 -8.80 5.43 12.38
CA LEU A 29 -10.11 5.75 11.82
C LEU A 29 -10.67 4.63 10.92
N GLY A 30 -9.93 3.55 10.71
CA GLY A 30 -10.33 2.45 9.83
C GLY A 30 -10.34 2.82 8.34
N GLY A 31 -9.53 3.80 7.93
CA GLY A 31 -9.27 4.07 6.52
C GLY A 31 -8.78 5.49 6.19
N VAL A 32 -8.04 5.60 5.09
CA VAL A 32 -7.47 6.81 4.50
C VAL A 32 -8.54 7.83 4.14
N ARG A 33 -9.73 7.37 3.72
CA ARG A 33 -10.87 8.22 3.39
C ARG A 33 -11.23 9.20 4.52
N TYR A 34 -11.00 8.82 5.78
CA TYR A 34 -11.33 9.62 6.96
C TYR A 34 -10.23 10.59 7.39
N VAL A 35 -9.02 10.48 6.82
CA VAL A 35 -7.88 11.35 7.16
C VAL A 35 -8.17 12.79 6.71
N THR A 36 -7.88 13.77 7.56
CA THR A 36 -7.99 15.20 7.21
C THR A 36 -6.68 15.94 7.50
N LEU A 37 -6.37 16.97 6.70
CA LEU A 37 -5.19 17.80 6.93
C LEU A 37 -5.17 18.42 8.34
N ALA A 38 -6.34 18.81 8.86
CA ALA A 38 -6.46 19.38 10.20
C ALA A 38 -6.01 18.37 11.27
N ALA A 39 -6.58 17.15 11.24
CA ALA A 39 -6.25 16.10 12.20
C ALA A 39 -4.79 15.61 12.08
N VAL A 40 -4.21 15.64 10.87
CA VAL A 40 -2.78 15.34 10.66
C VAL A 40 -1.91 16.44 11.27
N THR A 41 -2.24 17.70 11.01
CA THR A 41 -1.47 18.86 11.49
C THR A 41 -1.45 18.91 13.02
N GLU A 42 -2.61 18.69 13.64
CA GLU A 42 -2.77 18.67 15.09
C GLU A 42 -1.91 17.58 15.74
N ARG A 43 -1.97 16.34 15.26
CA ARG A 43 -1.17 15.24 15.82
C ARG A 43 0.32 15.36 15.55
N ALA A 44 0.72 15.99 14.45
CA ALA A 44 2.13 16.33 14.22
C ALA A 44 2.63 17.48 15.12
N GLY A 45 1.78 18.04 16.00
CA GLY A 45 2.13 19.14 16.89
C GLY A 45 2.40 20.45 16.15
N LEU A 46 1.84 20.61 14.95
CA LEU A 46 2.00 21.82 14.15
C LEU A 46 0.79 22.75 14.33
N HIS A 47 1.01 24.05 14.21
CA HIS A 47 -0.08 25.01 14.10
C HIS A 47 -0.95 24.71 12.87
N ARG A 48 -2.27 25.00 12.92
CA ARG A 48 -3.29 24.62 11.91
C ARG A 48 -2.97 24.95 10.44
N THR A 49 -2.10 25.91 10.18
CA THR A 49 -1.65 26.32 8.83
C THR A 49 -0.29 25.70 8.42
N GLY A 50 0.34 24.93 9.30
CA GLY A 50 1.69 24.42 9.16
C GLY A 50 1.87 23.37 8.07
N VAL A 51 0.87 22.49 7.86
CA VAL A 51 0.96 21.42 6.85
C VAL A 51 1.07 21.95 5.42
N ARG A 52 0.47 23.12 5.12
CA ARG A 52 0.53 23.75 3.79
C ARG A 52 1.93 24.19 3.37
N ARG A 53 2.89 24.24 4.31
CA ARG A 53 4.30 24.49 4.00
C ARG A 53 5.04 23.26 3.44
N TYR A 54 4.41 22.09 3.55
CA TYR A 54 4.98 20.80 3.16
C TYR A 54 4.19 20.15 2.03
N TYR A 55 2.85 20.27 2.06
CA TYR A 55 1.95 19.68 1.07
C TYR A 55 0.88 20.70 0.65
N ALA A 56 0.65 20.85 -0.65
CA ALA A 56 -0.34 21.78 -1.19
C ALA A 56 -1.78 21.34 -0.88
N SER A 57 -2.02 20.03 -0.82
CA SER A 57 -3.33 19.42 -0.62
C SER A 57 -3.29 18.15 0.23
N LYS A 58 -4.48 17.60 0.55
CA LYS A 58 -4.61 16.29 1.20
C LYS A 58 -4.13 15.20 0.25
N GLU A 59 -4.45 15.36 -1.03
CA GLU A 59 -4.14 14.44 -2.11
C GLU A 59 -2.62 14.31 -2.27
N GLU A 60 -1.89 15.42 -2.26
CA GLU A 60 -0.43 15.40 -2.33
C GLU A 60 0.19 14.70 -1.11
N LEU A 61 -0.31 14.97 0.10
CA LEU A 61 0.15 14.29 1.33
C LEU A 61 -0.08 12.78 1.25
N LEU A 62 -1.27 12.35 0.83
CA LEU A 62 -1.61 10.93 0.74
C LEU A 62 -0.90 10.22 -0.40
N LEU A 63 -0.64 10.91 -1.52
CA LEU A 63 0.17 10.37 -2.61
C LEU A 63 1.64 10.20 -2.20
N GLU A 64 2.18 11.10 -1.39
CA GLU A 64 3.51 10.94 -0.77
C GLU A 64 3.53 9.75 0.21
N LEU A 65 2.47 9.57 1.00
CA LEU A 65 2.34 8.40 1.87
C LEU A 65 2.28 7.10 1.06
N ALA A 66 1.58 7.09 -0.08
CA ALA A 66 1.53 5.94 -0.98
C ALA A 66 2.92 5.65 -1.59
N GLU A 67 3.63 6.68 -2.05
CA GLU A 67 5.00 6.55 -2.56
C GLU A 67 5.95 5.93 -1.52
N ARG A 68 5.90 6.41 -0.27
CA ARG A 68 6.69 5.84 0.82
C ARG A 68 6.31 4.38 1.10
N SER A 69 5.03 4.07 1.05
CA SER A 69 4.51 2.74 1.35
C SER A 69 4.94 1.70 0.32
N TRP A 70 5.18 2.09 -0.94
CA TRP A 70 5.83 1.23 -1.94
C TRP A 70 7.24 0.80 -1.51
N GLY A 71 8.04 1.74 -0.99
CA GLY A 71 9.36 1.43 -0.44
C GLY A 71 9.29 0.49 0.78
N GLN A 72 8.31 0.70 1.65
CA GLN A 72 8.07 -0.19 2.80
C GLN A 72 7.69 -1.61 2.35
N TRP A 73 6.82 -1.75 1.34
CA TRP A 73 6.44 -3.07 0.82
C TRP A 73 7.62 -3.77 0.15
N ARG A 74 8.43 -3.04 -0.62
CA ARG A 74 9.69 -3.55 -1.17
C ARG A 74 10.61 -4.10 -0.08
N ASP A 75 10.82 -3.32 0.97
CA ASP A 75 11.71 -3.72 2.06
C ASP A 75 11.13 -4.91 2.85
N ALA A 76 9.81 -4.97 3.02
CA ALA A 76 9.11 -6.10 3.63
C ALA A 76 9.25 -7.38 2.78
N ILE A 77 9.08 -7.31 1.46
CA ILE A 77 9.31 -8.43 0.54
C ILE A 77 10.76 -8.90 0.60
N ARG A 78 11.72 -7.96 0.58
CA ARG A 78 13.16 -8.28 0.69
C ARG A 78 13.46 -9.01 1.99
N SER A 79 12.96 -8.49 3.12
CA SER A 79 13.14 -9.12 4.42
C SER A 79 12.47 -10.48 4.51
N ALA A 80 11.27 -10.62 3.96
CA ALA A 80 10.55 -11.87 3.97
C ALA A 80 11.28 -12.89 3.10
N ALA A 81 11.55 -12.60 1.82
CA ALA A 81 12.27 -13.47 0.90
C ALA A 81 13.62 -13.92 1.48
N GLY A 82 14.40 -12.98 2.04
CA GLY A 82 15.73 -13.25 2.58
C GLY A 82 16.64 -13.86 1.50
N ASP A 83 17.43 -14.87 1.88
CA ASP A 83 18.30 -15.62 0.96
C ASP A 83 17.63 -16.89 0.39
N ARG A 84 16.30 -17.00 0.53
CA ARG A 84 15.57 -18.19 0.04
C ARG A 84 15.60 -18.24 -1.48
N THR A 85 15.69 -19.45 -2.01
CA THR A 85 15.60 -19.76 -3.43
C THR A 85 14.67 -20.94 -3.64
N GLY A 86 14.12 -21.09 -4.85
CA GLY A 86 13.24 -22.20 -5.19
C GLY A 86 11.87 -22.17 -4.51
N LEU A 87 11.37 -20.98 -4.13
CA LEU A 87 9.99 -20.84 -3.65
C LEU A 87 9.03 -21.22 -4.79
N GLY A 88 8.21 -22.26 -4.55
CA GLY A 88 7.16 -22.63 -5.48
C GLY A 88 6.05 -21.56 -5.53
N PRO A 89 5.14 -21.62 -6.52
CA PRO A 89 4.15 -20.56 -6.74
C PRO A 89 3.31 -20.19 -5.50
N ALA A 90 2.82 -21.18 -4.75
CA ALA A 90 2.05 -20.93 -3.52
C ALA A 90 2.89 -20.26 -2.42
N GLN A 91 4.18 -20.62 -2.30
CA GLN A 91 5.08 -20.01 -1.31
C GLN A 91 5.42 -18.56 -1.68
N THR A 92 5.59 -18.28 -2.98
CA THR A 92 5.76 -16.91 -3.50
C THR A 92 4.52 -16.06 -3.23
N ALA A 93 3.32 -16.60 -3.45
CA ALA A 93 2.06 -15.93 -3.09
C ALA A 93 1.92 -15.71 -1.58
N ALA A 94 2.37 -16.64 -0.74
CA ALA A 94 2.37 -16.48 0.71
C ALA A 94 3.25 -15.29 1.14
N VAL A 95 4.46 -15.15 0.58
CA VAL A 95 5.33 -13.99 0.86
C VAL A 95 4.66 -12.66 0.49
N ILE A 96 4.02 -12.61 -0.69
CA ILE A 96 3.31 -11.41 -1.14
C ILE A 96 2.13 -11.09 -0.23
N SER A 97 1.27 -12.07 0.05
CA SER A 97 0.07 -11.86 0.87
C SER A 97 0.41 -11.50 2.32
N GLU A 98 1.39 -12.15 2.94
CA GLU A 98 1.82 -11.88 4.32
C GLU A 98 2.38 -10.46 4.48
N THR A 99 3.19 -10.00 3.51
CA THR A 99 3.73 -8.64 3.54
C THR A 99 2.68 -7.56 3.24
N LEU A 100 1.71 -7.84 2.38
CA LEU A 100 0.56 -6.94 2.15
C LEU A 100 -0.34 -6.84 3.39
N VAL A 101 -0.63 -7.96 4.05
CA VAL A 101 -1.41 -7.99 5.30
C VAL A 101 -0.74 -7.18 6.40
N ALA A 102 0.59 -7.16 6.46
CA ALA A 102 1.35 -6.33 7.39
C ALA A 102 1.32 -4.82 7.05
N LEU A 103 0.87 -4.44 5.85
CA LEU A 103 0.83 -3.07 5.34
C LEU A 103 -0.61 -2.64 4.98
N PRO A 104 -1.52 -2.55 5.96
CA PRO A 104 -2.93 -2.24 5.75
C PRO A 104 -3.16 -0.89 5.04
N VAL A 105 -2.43 0.14 5.45
CA VAL A 105 -2.56 1.49 4.87
C VAL A 105 -2.07 1.53 3.42
N PHE A 106 -1.06 0.74 3.07
CA PHE A 106 -0.64 0.59 1.68
C PHE A 106 -1.76 0.03 0.82
N CYS A 107 -2.40 -1.06 1.30
CA CYS A 107 -3.52 -1.70 0.61
C CYS A 107 -4.69 -0.73 0.39
N ASP A 108 -5.06 0.02 1.43
CA ASP A 108 -6.09 1.06 1.36
C ASP A 108 -5.76 2.16 0.34
N LEU A 109 -4.53 2.67 0.38
CA LEU A 109 -4.06 3.75 -0.48
C LEU A 109 -4.18 3.39 -1.95
N GLN A 110 -3.94 2.14 -2.35
CA GLN A 110 -3.98 1.75 -3.77
C GLN A 110 -5.34 2.04 -4.41
N THR A 111 -6.46 1.84 -3.70
CA THR A 111 -7.79 2.21 -4.21
C THR A 111 -7.87 3.72 -4.47
N HIS A 112 -7.41 4.53 -3.52
CA HIS A 112 -7.51 5.99 -3.61
C HIS A 112 -6.54 6.58 -4.64
N VAL A 113 -5.36 5.99 -4.80
CA VAL A 113 -4.40 6.33 -5.86
C VAL A 113 -5.06 6.24 -7.22
N THR A 114 -5.64 5.08 -7.55
CA THR A 114 -6.29 4.85 -8.84
C THR A 114 -7.50 5.75 -9.06
N LEU A 115 -8.27 6.03 -8.02
CA LEU A 115 -9.51 6.81 -8.16
C LEU A 115 -9.27 8.31 -8.33
N TYR A 116 -8.32 8.90 -7.59
CA TYR A 116 -8.15 10.35 -7.61
C TYR A 116 -6.75 10.86 -7.24
N LEU A 117 -6.01 10.22 -6.32
CA LEU A 117 -4.78 10.86 -5.78
C LEU A 117 -3.73 11.16 -6.84
N GLU A 118 -3.53 10.27 -7.83
CA GLU A 118 -2.54 10.51 -8.89
C GLU A 118 -3.02 11.45 -10.00
N GLY A 119 -4.33 11.72 -10.08
CA GLY A 119 -4.95 12.63 -11.04
C GLY A 119 -5.20 14.04 -10.48
N ASP A 120 -5.35 14.17 -9.17
CA ASP A 120 -5.72 15.42 -8.49
C ASP A 120 -4.51 16.18 -7.91
N VAL A 121 -3.30 15.87 -8.39
CA VAL A 121 -2.05 16.57 -8.07
C VAL A 121 -1.44 17.19 -9.33
N ASP A 122 -0.46 18.08 -9.14
CA ASP A 122 0.31 18.61 -10.27
C ASP A 122 1.04 17.49 -11.05
N ILE A 123 1.21 17.69 -12.35
CA ILE A 123 1.80 16.70 -13.26
C ILE A 123 3.22 16.28 -12.85
N ASP A 124 4.03 17.19 -12.30
CA ASP A 124 5.38 16.85 -11.83
C ASP A 124 5.34 16.01 -10.56
N ARG A 125 4.33 16.22 -9.70
CA ARG A 125 4.09 15.36 -8.53
C ARG A 125 3.64 13.97 -8.96
N ALA A 126 2.72 13.86 -9.92
CA ALA A 126 2.26 12.59 -10.47
C ALA A 126 3.41 11.82 -11.15
N ARG A 127 4.25 12.51 -11.92
CA ARG A 127 5.44 11.92 -12.56
C ARG A 127 6.39 11.36 -11.53
N ARG A 128 6.71 12.12 -10.46
CA ARG A 128 7.56 11.64 -9.36
C ARG A 128 7.01 10.38 -8.71
N TYR A 129 5.70 10.36 -8.43
CA TYR A 129 5.04 9.19 -7.86
C TYR A 129 5.23 7.96 -8.74
N LYS A 130 4.88 8.06 -10.03
CA LYS A 130 5.02 6.94 -10.98
C LYS A 130 6.47 6.47 -11.09
N THR A 131 7.44 7.38 -11.21
CA THR A 131 8.86 7.00 -11.27
C THR A 131 9.29 6.20 -10.05
N ASN A 132 8.95 6.66 -8.85
CA ASN A 132 9.40 6.04 -7.60
C ASN A 132 8.62 4.75 -7.28
N SER A 133 7.31 4.72 -7.54
CA SER A 133 6.49 3.52 -7.32
C SER A 133 6.88 2.38 -8.27
N PHE A 134 7.15 2.69 -9.54
CA PHE A 134 7.60 1.68 -10.51
C PHE A 134 9.00 1.17 -10.18
N ALA A 135 9.93 2.04 -9.76
CA ALA A 135 11.25 1.59 -9.32
C ALA A 135 11.16 0.61 -8.13
N ALA A 136 10.32 0.90 -7.13
CA ALA A 136 10.08 -0.01 -6.02
C ALA A 136 9.40 -1.32 -6.46
N HIS A 137 8.43 -1.25 -7.37
CA HIS A 137 7.78 -2.42 -7.97
C HIS A 137 8.78 -3.33 -8.71
N ASP A 138 9.68 -2.76 -9.51
CA ASP A 138 10.66 -3.53 -10.27
C ASP A 138 11.68 -4.20 -9.35
N GLU A 139 12.06 -3.54 -8.25
CA GLU A 139 12.89 -4.15 -7.21
C GLU A 139 12.17 -5.31 -6.50
N ILE A 140 10.85 -5.20 -6.25
CA ILE A 140 10.03 -6.29 -5.70
C ILE A 140 10.03 -7.48 -6.67
N ALA A 141 9.72 -7.23 -7.94
CA ALA A 141 9.68 -8.27 -8.97
C ALA A 141 11.03 -8.98 -9.09
N THR A 142 12.13 -8.21 -9.13
CA THR A 142 13.50 -8.75 -9.16
C THR A 142 13.84 -9.60 -7.93
N THR A 143 13.38 -9.17 -6.75
CA THR A 143 13.61 -9.91 -5.49
C THR A 143 12.88 -11.25 -5.52
N LEU A 144 11.63 -11.25 -5.98
CA LEU A 144 10.82 -12.45 -6.09
C LEU A 144 11.32 -13.39 -7.19
N ASP A 145 11.80 -12.85 -8.32
CA ASP A 145 12.36 -13.63 -9.44
C ASP A 145 13.58 -14.45 -9.00
N ARG A 146 14.45 -13.85 -8.18
CA ARG A 146 15.59 -14.57 -7.59
C ARG A 146 15.20 -15.64 -6.58
N ALA A 147 14.10 -15.42 -5.86
CA ALA A 147 13.67 -16.31 -4.78
C ALA A 147 12.75 -17.45 -5.26
N SER A 148 12.04 -17.24 -6.36
CA SER A 148 10.94 -18.09 -6.84
C SER A 148 11.36 -19.04 -7.96
N THR A 149 10.57 -20.08 -8.19
CA THR A 149 10.63 -20.90 -9.41
C THR A 149 9.77 -20.35 -10.55
N MET A 150 9.00 -19.28 -10.30
CA MET A 150 8.16 -18.62 -11.30
C MET A 150 9.00 -17.73 -12.22
N THR A 151 8.56 -17.54 -13.47
CA THR A 151 9.19 -16.57 -14.37
C THR A 151 8.85 -15.14 -13.98
N ILE A 152 9.69 -14.19 -14.39
CA ILE A 152 9.45 -12.76 -14.16
C ILE A 152 8.08 -12.29 -14.68
N GLU A 153 7.58 -12.84 -15.80
CA GLU A 153 6.24 -12.51 -16.33
C GLU A 153 5.14 -13.01 -15.40
N GLN A 154 5.24 -14.24 -14.89
CA GLN A 154 4.27 -14.79 -13.95
C GLN A 154 4.28 -14.02 -12.62
N ILE A 155 5.45 -13.54 -12.20
CA ILE A 155 5.59 -12.69 -11.01
C ILE A 155 4.92 -11.33 -11.25
N ALA A 156 5.12 -10.72 -12.41
CA ALA A 156 4.46 -9.46 -12.76
C ALA A 156 2.93 -9.60 -12.75
N ASP A 157 2.38 -10.66 -13.35
CA ASP A 157 0.94 -10.96 -13.34
C ASP A 157 0.43 -11.19 -11.91
N LEU A 158 1.19 -11.91 -11.08
CA LEU A 158 0.83 -12.15 -9.69
C LEU A 158 0.85 -10.87 -8.85
N LEU A 159 1.84 -9.98 -9.05
CA LEU A 159 1.91 -8.68 -8.36
C LEU A 159 0.75 -7.78 -8.75
N ALA A 160 0.40 -7.73 -10.05
CA ALA A 160 -0.76 -6.98 -10.53
C ALA A 160 -2.06 -7.48 -9.88
N ALA A 161 -2.25 -8.81 -9.82
CA ALA A 161 -3.39 -9.41 -9.13
C ALA A 161 -3.38 -9.09 -7.62
N ALA A 162 -2.21 -9.17 -6.97
CA ALA A 162 -2.06 -8.89 -5.54
C ALA A 162 -2.43 -7.46 -5.17
N ILE A 163 -1.97 -6.47 -5.94
CA ILE A 163 -2.29 -5.06 -5.70
C ILE A 163 -3.79 -4.83 -5.84
N MET A 164 -4.42 -5.34 -6.91
CA MET A 164 -5.85 -5.14 -7.16
C MET A 164 -6.73 -5.86 -6.13
N LEU A 165 -6.40 -7.10 -5.77
CA LEU A 165 -7.12 -7.87 -4.77
C LEU A 165 -6.97 -7.27 -3.38
N ALA A 166 -5.76 -6.87 -2.98
CA ALA A 166 -5.51 -6.24 -1.70
C ALA A 166 -6.26 -4.91 -1.57
N ALA A 167 -6.23 -4.07 -2.61
CA ALA A 167 -6.97 -2.81 -2.65
C ALA A 167 -8.49 -3.03 -2.50
N GLY A 168 -9.06 -3.92 -3.32
CA GLY A 168 -10.50 -4.20 -3.31
C GLY A 168 -10.97 -4.84 -2.00
N PHE A 169 -10.26 -5.86 -1.51
CA PHE A 169 -10.62 -6.52 -0.26
C PHE A 169 -10.43 -5.64 0.95
N TRP A 170 -9.46 -4.72 0.96
CA TRP A 170 -9.36 -3.76 2.04
C TRP A 170 -10.66 -2.97 2.21
N GLN A 171 -11.22 -2.42 1.12
CA GLN A 171 -12.45 -1.63 1.16
C GLN A 171 -13.68 -2.45 1.57
N VAL A 172 -13.71 -3.72 1.18
CA VAL A 172 -14.81 -4.63 1.47
C VAL A 172 -14.77 -5.11 2.93
N SER A 173 -13.57 -5.40 3.45
CA SER A 173 -13.34 -5.82 4.83
C SER A 173 -13.41 -4.68 5.85
N HIS A 174 -13.36 -3.42 5.39
CA HIS A 174 -13.45 -2.22 6.23
C HIS A 174 -14.62 -1.33 5.77
N PRO A 175 -15.86 -1.79 5.99
CA PRO A 175 -17.05 -1.06 5.55
C PRO A 175 -17.16 0.31 6.22
N THR A 176 -17.86 1.24 5.55
CA THR A 176 -18.21 2.53 6.16
C THR A 176 -19.10 2.33 7.38
N PRO A 177 -19.17 3.29 8.33
CA PRO A 177 -20.04 3.19 9.50
C PRO A 177 -21.49 2.85 9.18
N THR A 178 -22.03 3.40 8.07
CA THR A 178 -23.38 3.08 7.59
C THR A 178 -23.53 1.60 7.22
N LEU A 179 -22.56 1.02 6.51
CA LEU A 179 -22.59 -0.39 6.12
C LEU A 179 -22.29 -1.31 7.30
N ALA A 180 -21.39 -0.93 8.21
CA ALA A 180 -21.15 -1.66 9.45
C ALA A 180 -22.43 -1.78 10.29
N ALA A 181 -23.14 -0.66 10.51
CA ALA A 181 -24.42 -0.66 11.21
C ALA A 181 -25.51 -1.47 10.48
N LEU A 182 -25.48 -1.50 9.14
CA LEU A 182 -26.38 -2.36 8.36
C LEU A 182 -26.06 -3.84 8.55
N TYR A 183 -24.79 -4.22 8.54
CA TYR A 183 -24.38 -5.62 8.72
C TYR A 183 -24.64 -6.14 10.13
N GLU A 184 -24.64 -5.27 11.14
CA GLU A 184 -25.11 -5.59 12.50
C GLU A 184 -26.62 -5.90 12.52
N GLN A 185 -27.42 -5.17 11.75
CA GLN A 185 -28.87 -5.39 11.64
C GLN A 185 -29.21 -6.60 10.74
N GLU A 186 -28.43 -6.84 9.69
CA GLU A 186 -28.63 -7.89 8.70
C GLU A 186 -27.36 -8.76 8.55
N PRO A 187 -27.06 -9.66 9.51
CA PRO A 187 -25.81 -10.44 9.53
C PRO A 187 -25.59 -11.30 8.28
N ARG A 188 -26.68 -11.68 7.60
CA ARG A 188 -26.62 -12.41 6.32
C ARG A 188 -25.97 -11.63 5.19
N TRP A 189 -25.70 -10.33 5.32
CA TRP A 189 -24.92 -9.54 4.36
C TRP A 189 -23.52 -9.21 4.87
N GLY A 190 -23.27 -9.37 6.18
CA GLY A 190 -21.96 -9.17 6.80
C GLY A 190 -20.90 -10.19 6.36
N HIS A 191 -21.30 -11.34 5.81
CA HIS A 191 -20.39 -12.32 5.20
C HIS A 191 -19.63 -11.78 3.97
N VAL A 192 -19.89 -10.55 3.50
CA VAL A 192 -19.10 -9.87 2.48
C VAL A 192 -17.90 -9.13 3.12
N ALA A 193 -18.01 -8.69 4.38
CA ALA A 193 -16.98 -8.02 5.15
C ALA A 193 -15.98 -9.00 5.81
N LEU A 194 -15.44 -9.92 5.03
CA LEU A 194 -14.67 -11.07 5.49
C LEU A 194 -13.27 -10.72 5.98
N ASP A 195 -12.63 -11.70 6.63
CA ASP A 195 -11.22 -11.63 7.03
C ASP A 195 -10.31 -11.34 5.82
N PHE A 196 -9.79 -10.12 5.77
CA PHE A 196 -8.93 -9.59 4.71
C PHE A 196 -7.76 -10.52 4.39
N GLY A 197 -6.98 -10.90 5.41
CA GLY A 197 -5.74 -11.66 5.24
C GLY A 197 -5.93 -13.08 4.70
N PRO A 198 -6.73 -13.94 5.35
CA PRO A 198 -7.01 -15.29 4.88
C PRO A 198 -7.55 -15.32 3.44
N ARG A 199 -8.42 -14.38 3.09
CA ARG A 199 -9.01 -14.28 1.75
C ARG A 199 -7.99 -13.86 0.69
N LEU A 200 -7.19 -12.83 0.99
CA LEU A 200 -6.14 -12.38 0.09
C LEU A 200 -5.13 -13.50 -0.17
N LYS A 201 -4.69 -14.19 0.89
CA LYS A 201 -3.75 -15.31 0.79
C LYS A 201 -4.30 -16.44 -0.09
N GLY A 202 -5.50 -16.93 0.20
CA GLY A 202 -6.07 -18.07 -0.53
C GLY A 202 -6.26 -17.81 -2.02
N LEU A 203 -6.70 -16.60 -2.40
CA LEU A 203 -6.85 -16.25 -3.81
C LEU A 203 -5.51 -16.05 -4.50
N LEU A 204 -4.51 -15.46 -3.84
CA LEU A 204 -3.19 -15.30 -4.44
C LEU A 204 -2.46 -16.63 -4.61
N GLU A 205 -2.60 -17.56 -3.66
CA GLU A 205 -2.09 -18.93 -3.82
C GLU A 205 -2.73 -19.62 -5.02
N ALA A 206 -4.06 -19.51 -5.18
CA ALA A 206 -4.77 -20.06 -6.33
C ALA A 206 -4.32 -19.42 -7.66
N CYS A 207 -4.18 -18.09 -7.71
CA CYS A 207 -3.66 -17.37 -8.88
C CYS A 207 -2.24 -17.83 -9.24
N ALA A 208 -1.34 -17.91 -8.26
CA ALA A 208 0.04 -18.29 -8.50
C ALA A 208 0.16 -19.73 -9.02
N VAL A 209 -0.60 -20.67 -8.45
CA VAL A 209 -0.66 -22.06 -8.94
C VAL A 209 -1.20 -22.11 -10.37
N GLY A 210 -2.27 -21.37 -10.68
CA GLY A 210 -2.82 -21.29 -12.04
C GLY A 210 -1.82 -20.74 -13.06
N LEU A 211 -1.10 -19.66 -12.72
CA LEU A 211 -0.05 -19.08 -13.55
C LEU A 211 1.10 -20.07 -13.78
N GLY A 212 1.49 -20.83 -12.75
CA GLY A 212 2.54 -21.85 -12.83
C GLY A 212 2.18 -23.02 -13.76
N SER A 213 0.92 -23.47 -13.75
CA SER A 213 0.45 -24.61 -14.55
C SER A 213 0.24 -24.26 -16.03
N ALA A 214 -0.14 -23.02 -16.35
CA ALA A 214 -0.52 -22.59 -17.71
C ALA A 214 0.59 -22.69 -18.78
N ARG A 215 1.84 -23.00 -18.42
CA ARG A 215 2.95 -23.22 -19.35
C ARG A 215 3.47 -24.67 -19.40
N SER A 216 2.94 -25.59 -18.61
CA SER A 216 3.33 -27.01 -18.76
C SER A 216 2.74 -27.67 -20.02
N ASP A 217 1.80 -26.98 -20.68
CA ASP A 217 1.07 -27.44 -21.87
C ASP A 217 1.51 -26.72 -23.18
N ARG A 218 2.66 -26.06 -23.21
CA ARG A 218 3.29 -25.52 -24.45
C ARG A 218 4.72 -26.03 -24.60
#